data_AF-F7ABF7-F1
#
_entry.id   AF-F7ABF7-F1
#
_cell.length_a   1.000
_cell.length_b   1.000
_cell.length_c   1.000
_cell.angle_alpha   90.00
_cell.angle_beta   90.00
_cell.angle_gamma   90.00
#
_symmetry.space_group_name_H-M   'P 1'
#
loop_
_entity.id
_entity.type
_entity.pdbx_description
1 polymer ?
#
loop_
_entity_poly.entity_id
_entity_poly.type
_entity_poly.pdbx_seq_one_letter_code
_entity_poly.pdbx_strand_id
1 'polypeptide(L)'
;MGNISSNISAFQSLHIVMLGLDSAGKTTVLYRLKFNEFVNTVPTIGFNTEKIRLSNGAAKGISCHFWDVGGQEKLRPLWKSYSRCTDGIIYVVDSVDVDRLEEAKTELHKVTKFAENQGTPLLVIANKQDLPKSLPVAEIEKQLALPELVPATTYHVQPACAIIGEGLTEGMDKLYEMILKRRKSLKQKKKR
;
A
#
# COMPACT_ATOMS: atom_id res chain seq x y z
N MET A 1 -42.09 -3.08 -7.48
CA MET A 1 -41.44 -4.18 -6.76
C MET A 1 -39.93 -3.96 -6.88
N GLY A 2 -39.30 -3.49 -5.80
CA GLY A 2 -37.92 -3.01 -5.81
C GLY A 2 -36.91 -4.15 -5.94
N ASN A 3 -36.04 -4.07 -6.95
CA ASN A 3 -34.90 -4.96 -7.10
C ASN A 3 -33.82 -4.57 -6.09
N ILE A 4 -33.79 -5.28 -4.96
CA ILE A 4 -32.73 -5.22 -3.96
C ILE A 4 -31.47 -5.85 -4.57
N SER A 5 -30.71 -5.03 -5.29
CA SER A 5 -29.44 -5.40 -5.89
C SER A 5 -28.34 -5.28 -4.83
N SER A 6 -28.08 -6.38 -4.12
CA SER A 6 -26.83 -6.72 -3.43
C SER A 6 -26.15 -5.64 -2.57
N ASN A 7 -26.73 -5.33 -1.41
CA ASN A 7 -26.11 -4.49 -0.36
C ASN A 7 -25.26 -5.30 0.65
N ILE A 8 -24.36 -6.18 0.18
CA ILE A 8 -23.49 -6.97 1.08
C ILE A 8 -22.02 -6.90 0.63
N SER A 9 -21.43 -5.71 0.73
CA SER A 9 -19.96 -5.55 0.83
C SER A 9 -19.50 -4.35 1.65
N ALA A 10 -20.41 -3.53 2.21
CA ALA A 10 -20.06 -2.30 2.94
C ALA A 10 -19.56 -2.54 4.39
N PHE A 11 -19.61 -3.78 4.89
CA PHE A 11 -19.37 -4.08 6.31
C PHE A 11 -18.03 -4.78 6.63
N GLN A 12 -17.24 -5.19 5.63
CA GLN A 12 -15.99 -5.90 5.90
C GLN A 12 -14.80 -4.93 5.81
N SER A 13 -14.13 -4.73 6.94
CA SER A 13 -12.90 -3.94 7.03
C SER A 13 -11.84 -4.51 6.09
N LEU A 14 -11.17 -3.66 5.30
CA LEU A 14 -10.10 -4.08 4.42
C LEU A 14 -8.82 -4.33 5.22
N HIS A 15 -8.14 -5.44 4.98
CA HIS A 15 -6.85 -5.73 5.61
C HIS A 15 -5.71 -5.25 4.70
N ILE A 16 -4.99 -4.22 5.13
CA ILE A 16 -3.92 -3.60 4.34
C ILE A 16 -2.59 -3.74 5.09
N VAL A 17 -1.54 -4.16 4.40
CA VAL A 17 -0.17 -4.15 4.95
C VAL A 17 0.63 -3.01 4.33
N MET A 18 1.40 -2.31 5.15
CA MET A 18 2.38 -1.30 4.74
C MET A 18 3.79 -1.87 4.89
N LEU A 19 4.49 -1.95 3.77
CA LEU A 19 5.86 -2.46 3.63
C LEU A 19 6.73 -1.41 2.94
N GLY A 20 8.04 -1.66 2.89
CA GLY A 20 9.04 -0.72 2.38
C GLY A 20 10.22 -0.60 3.33
N LEU A 21 11.35 -0.10 2.84
CA LEU A 21 12.57 0.04 3.61
C LEU A 21 12.37 0.94 4.85
N ASP A 22 13.24 0.81 5.84
CA ASP A 22 13.29 1.75 6.96
C ASP A 22 13.48 3.20 6.46
N SER A 23 12.95 4.15 7.22
CA SER A 23 13.01 5.59 6.92
C SER A 23 12.27 6.05 5.66
N ALA A 24 11.62 5.15 4.90
CA ALA A 24 10.79 5.52 3.75
C ALA A 24 9.52 6.32 4.13
N GLY A 25 9.11 6.31 5.40
CA GLY A 25 7.97 7.10 5.90
C GLY A 25 6.65 6.32 6.06
N LYS A 26 6.69 4.99 6.18
CA LYS A 26 5.50 4.13 6.38
C LYS A 26 4.63 4.57 7.57
N THR A 27 5.23 4.71 8.74
CA THR A 27 4.52 5.15 9.96
C THR A 27 3.99 6.57 9.82
N THR A 28 4.72 7.45 9.13
CA THR A 28 4.26 8.81 8.82
C THR A 28 3.04 8.80 7.90
N VAL A 29 3.02 7.95 6.86
CA VAL A 29 1.83 7.73 6.01
C VAL A 29 0.65 7.22 6.84
N LEU A 30 0.89 6.21 7.69
CA LEU A 30 -0.14 5.65 8.55
C LEU A 30 -0.77 6.70 9.48
N TYR A 31 0.06 7.47 10.18
CA TYR A 31 -0.40 8.49 11.12
C TYR A 31 -1.02 9.68 10.41
N ARG A 32 -0.54 10.04 9.22
CA ARG A 32 -1.22 11.03 8.38
C ARG A 32 -2.64 10.59 8.02
N LEU A 33 -2.82 9.33 7.60
CA LEU A 33 -4.15 8.78 7.30
C LEU A 33 -5.05 8.70 8.54
N LYS A 34 -4.46 8.47 9.73
CA LYS A 34 -5.19 8.29 10.99
C LYS A 34 -5.64 9.61 11.61
N PHE A 35 -4.73 10.56 11.71
CA PHE A 35 -4.90 11.79 12.50
C PHE A 35 -5.07 13.04 11.63
N ASN A 36 -4.81 12.94 10.31
CA ASN A 36 -4.74 14.08 9.41
C ASN A 36 -3.69 15.14 9.81
N GLU A 37 -2.73 14.77 10.65
CA GLU A 37 -1.70 15.64 11.20
C GLU A 37 -0.31 14.99 11.11
N PHE A 38 0.74 15.82 11.20
CA PHE A 38 2.10 15.31 11.26
C PHE A 38 2.40 14.88 12.69
N VAL A 39 2.85 13.64 12.85
CA VAL A 39 3.29 13.11 14.14
C VAL A 39 4.74 12.69 13.98
N ASN A 40 5.61 13.15 14.88
CA ASN A 40 7.01 12.70 14.93
C ASN A 40 7.05 11.21 15.26
N THR A 41 7.79 10.43 14.48
CA THR A 41 7.89 8.97 14.62
C THR A 41 9.33 8.54 14.86
N VAL A 42 9.51 7.48 15.64
CA VAL A 42 10.79 6.76 15.77
C VAL A 42 10.78 5.52 14.86
N PRO A 43 11.94 4.96 14.49
CA PRO A 43 11.99 3.73 13.71
C PRO A 43 11.21 2.58 14.36
N THR A 44 10.30 1.95 13.61
CA THR A 44 9.48 0.84 14.07
C THR A 44 10.35 -0.40 14.35
N ILE A 45 10.36 -0.87 15.60
CA ILE A 45 11.17 -2.02 16.07
C ILE A 45 10.50 -3.37 15.76
N GLY A 46 9.21 -3.37 15.43
CA GLY A 46 8.44 -4.58 15.08
C GLY A 46 7.33 -4.26 14.09
N PHE A 47 6.12 -4.06 14.60
CA PHE A 47 4.96 -3.66 13.81
C PHE A 47 4.05 -2.72 14.61
N ASN A 48 3.19 -1.98 13.90
CA ASN A 48 2.09 -1.21 14.46
C ASN A 48 0.79 -1.57 13.74
N THR A 49 -0.35 -1.50 14.44
CA THR A 49 -1.67 -1.75 13.85
C THR A 49 -2.65 -0.65 14.15
N GLU A 50 -3.36 -0.19 13.12
CA GLU A 50 -4.33 0.88 13.26
C GLU A 50 -5.60 0.58 12.47
N LYS A 51 -6.75 0.85 13.08
CA LYS A 51 -8.04 0.85 12.39
C LYS A 51 -8.40 2.28 12.00
N ILE A 52 -8.58 2.50 10.71
CA ILE A 52 -8.87 3.82 10.13
C ILE A 52 -10.17 3.71 9.33
N ARG A 53 -11.09 4.65 9.53
CA ARG A 53 -12.23 4.85 8.63
C ARG A 53 -11.89 5.99 7.71
N LEU A 54 -11.72 5.70 6.42
CA LEU A 54 -11.34 6.72 5.44
C LEU A 54 -12.44 7.79 5.33
N SER A 55 -12.05 9.05 5.42
CA SER A 55 -12.96 10.20 5.48
C SER A 55 -13.21 10.87 4.12
N ASN A 56 -12.29 10.67 3.18
CA ASN A 56 -12.22 11.37 1.89
C ASN A 56 -12.12 10.38 0.72
N GLY A 57 -12.32 10.89 -0.50
CA GLY A 57 -12.15 10.12 -1.74
C GLY A 57 -13.28 9.13 -2.04
N ALA A 58 -13.09 8.35 -3.10
CA ALA A 58 -13.97 7.25 -3.50
C ALA A 58 -14.02 6.11 -2.46
N ALA A 59 -12.99 5.97 -1.64
CA ALA A 59 -12.92 5.01 -0.55
C ALA A 59 -13.54 5.54 0.77
N LYS A 60 -14.21 6.70 0.75
CA LYS A 60 -14.87 7.29 1.92
C LYS A 60 -15.85 6.31 2.58
N GLY A 61 -15.77 6.23 3.90
CA GLY A 61 -16.61 5.36 4.73
C GLY A 61 -16.13 3.90 4.79
N ILE A 62 -15.05 3.54 4.09
CA ILE A 62 -14.45 2.22 4.21
C ILE A 62 -13.58 2.16 5.47
N SER A 63 -13.74 1.09 6.25
CA SER A 63 -12.81 0.77 7.33
C SER A 63 -11.65 -0.04 6.77
N CYS A 64 -10.43 0.36 7.13
CA CYS A 64 -9.21 -0.36 6.84
C CYS A 64 -8.49 -0.70 8.14
N HIS A 65 -7.99 -1.91 8.26
CA HIS A 65 -7.08 -2.35 9.30
C HIS A 65 -5.68 -2.44 8.71
N PHE A 66 -4.84 -1.49 9.11
CA PHE A 66 -3.48 -1.35 8.63
C PHE A 66 -2.49 -2.10 9.53
N TRP A 67 -1.53 -2.76 8.90
CA TRP A 67 -0.36 -3.36 9.53
C TRP A 67 0.89 -2.65 8.99
N ASP A 68 1.48 -1.75 9.78
CA ASP A 68 2.77 -1.12 9.47
C ASP A 68 3.89 -2.01 10.01
N VAL A 69 4.73 -2.54 9.13
CA VAL A 69 5.79 -3.49 9.51
C VAL A 69 7.14 -2.81 9.37
N GLY A 70 8.02 -3.01 10.36
CA GLY A 70 9.37 -2.46 10.35
C GLY A 70 10.16 -2.83 9.08
N GLY A 71 10.89 -1.84 8.56
CA GLY A 71 11.60 -1.96 7.29
C GLY A 71 13.10 -2.23 7.40
N GLN A 72 13.63 -2.26 8.62
CA GLN A 72 15.04 -2.60 8.89
C GLN A 72 15.31 -4.03 8.41
N GLU A 73 16.48 -4.28 7.83
CA GLU A 73 16.86 -5.57 7.24
C GLU A 73 16.51 -6.77 8.13
N LYS A 74 16.86 -6.70 9.43
CA LYS A 74 16.58 -7.74 10.43
C LYS A 74 15.08 -8.07 10.63
N LEU A 75 14.18 -7.15 10.27
CA LEU A 75 12.73 -7.30 10.43
C LEU A 75 12.04 -7.77 9.13
N ARG A 76 12.68 -7.64 7.98
CA ARG A 76 12.10 -8.02 6.67
C ARG A 76 11.69 -9.48 6.54
N PRO A 77 12.33 -10.46 7.23
CA PRO A 77 11.81 -11.83 7.26
C PRO A 77 10.35 -11.93 7.74
N LEU A 78 9.89 -11.00 8.57
CA LEU A 78 8.51 -10.96 9.08
C LEU A 78 7.49 -10.57 8.01
N TRP A 79 7.90 -9.89 6.93
CA TRP A 79 7.01 -9.40 5.89
C TRP A 79 6.17 -10.52 5.27
N LYS A 80 6.75 -11.72 5.11
CA LYS A 80 6.03 -12.90 4.62
C LYS A 80 4.83 -13.25 5.51
N SER A 81 4.98 -13.16 6.83
CA SER A 81 3.91 -13.50 7.77
C SER A 81 2.83 -12.42 7.82
N TYR A 82 3.23 -11.14 7.82
CA TYR A 82 2.29 -10.02 7.93
C TYR A 82 1.54 -9.70 6.63
N SER A 83 2.06 -10.07 5.47
CA SER A 83 1.37 -9.84 4.19
C SER A 83 0.30 -10.87 3.87
N ARG A 84 0.19 -11.95 4.65
CA ARG A 84 -0.77 -13.04 4.42
C ARG A 84 -2.20 -12.55 4.47
N CYS A 85 -3.02 -13.04 3.53
CA CYS A 85 -4.46 -12.78 3.49
C CYS A 85 -4.82 -11.28 3.49
N THR A 86 -3.91 -10.43 3.01
CA THR A 86 -4.17 -9.00 2.86
C THR A 86 -5.03 -8.75 1.62
N ASP A 87 -5.92 -7.77 1.73
CA ASP A 87 -6.70 -7.30 0.60
C ASP A 87 -5.84 -6.49 -0.37
N GLY A 88 -4.87 -5.75 0.15
CA GLY A 88 -3.92 -4.93 -0.61
C GLY A 88 -2.61 -4.68 0.12
N ILE A 89 -1.56 -4.41 -0.65
CA ILE A 89 -0.22 -4.07 -0.15
C ILE A 89 0.05 -2.61 -0.51
N ILE A 90 0.50 -1.83 0.46
CA ILE A 90 1.11 -0.53 0.25
C ILE A 90 2.62 -0.70 0.41
N TYR A 91 3.39 -0.30 -0.60
CA TYR A 91 4.85 -0.29 -0.56
C TYR A 91 5.34 1.15 -0.62
N VAL A 92 5.91 1.64 0.48
CA VAL A 92 6.37 3.03 0.59
C VAL A 92 7.84 3.11 0.21
N VAL A 93 8.15 4.04 -0.68
CA VAL A 93 9.47 4.27 -1.25
C VAL A 93 9.91 5.68 -0.94
N ASP A 94 11.15 5.82 -0.47
CA ASP A 94 11.78 7.12 -0.34
C ASP A 94 12.22 7.60 -1.73
N SER A 95 11.59 8.65 -2.25
CA SER A 95 11.89 9.13 -3.61
C SER A 95 13.26 9.82 -3.71
N VAL A 96 13.92 10.14 -2.59
CA VAL A 96 15.23 10.82 -2.57
C VAL A 96 16.38 9.82 -2.45
N ASP A 97 16.11 8.64 -1.87
CA ASP A 97 17.12 7.64 -1.53
C ASP A 97 17.42 6.70 -2.72
N VAL A 98 18.02 7.27 -3.76
CA VAL A 98 18.35 6.57 -5.01
C VAL A 98 19.25 5.35 -4.76
N ASP A 99 20.19 5.46 -3.82
CA ASP A 99 21.17 4.42 -3.52
C ASP A 99 20.53 3.13 -3.00
N ARG A 100 19.36 3.23 -2.33
CA ARG A 100 18.61 2.09 -1.79
C ARG A 100 17.45 1.63 -2.68
N LEU A 101 17.27 2.17 -3.89
CA LEU A 101 16.18 1.74 -4.78
C LEU A 101 16.33 0.31 -5.30
N GLU A 102 17.55 -0.16 -5.58
CA GLU A 102 17.75 -1.55 -6.01
C GLU A 102 17.48 -2.55 -4.87
N GLU A 103 17.78 -2.16 -3.63
CA GLU A 103 17.41 -2.92 -2.42
C GLU A 103 15.87 -2.96 -2.26
N ALA A 104 15.21 -1.80 -2.41
CA ALA A 104 13.75 -1.69 -2.35
C ALA A 104 13.08 -2.57 -3.43
N LYS A 105 13.56 -2.51 -4.66
CA LYS A 105 13.12 -3.37 -5.78
C LYS A 105 13.26 -4.84 -5.42
N THR A 106 14.44 -5.27 -4.97
CA THR A 106 14.72 -6.67 -4.64
C THR A 106 13.72 -7.21 -3.61
N GLU A 107 13.49 -6.45 -2.54
CA GLU A 107 12.55 -6.86 -1.49
C GLU A 107 11.07 -6.77 -1.94
N LEU A 108 10.70 -5.78 -2.76
CA LEU A 108 9.37 -5.69 -3.35
C LEU A 108 9.04 -6.90 -4.25
N HIS A 109 9.97 -7.26 -5.14
CA HIS A 109 9.83 -8.42 -6.03
C HIS A 109 9.75 -9.73 -5.25
N LYS A 110 10.50 -9.85 -4.15
CA LYS A 110 10.40 -11.00 -3.24
C LYS A 110 9.02 -11.10 -2.59
N VAL A 111 8.48 -9.99 -2.09
CA VAL A 111 7.15 -9.94 -1.45
C VAL A 111 6.05 -10.33 -2.44
N THR A 112 6.07 -9.79 -3.66
CA THR A 112 5.05 -10.07 -4.67
C THR A 112 5.08 -11.52 -5.18
N LYS A 113 6.24 -12.19 -5.08
CA LYS A 113 6.41 -13.61 -5.42
C LYS A 113 5.95 -14.58 -4.33
N PHE A 114 5.65 -14.13 -3.12
CA PHE A 114 5.07 -15.02 -2.10
C PHE A 114 3.74 -15.60 -2.59
N ALA A 115 3.54 -16.91 -2.37
CA ALA A 115 2.34 -17.61 -2.82
C ALA A 115 1.06 -16.98 -2.23
N GLU A 116 1.15 -16.51 -0.98
CA GLU A 116 0.05 -15.86 -0.26
C GLU A 116 -0.30 -14.47 -0.81
N ASN A 117 0.60 -13.85 -1.59
CA ASN A 117 0.42 -12.50 -2.15
C ASN A 117 0.01 -12.50 -3.63
N GLN A 118 -0.15 -13.67 -4.25
CA GLN A 118 -0.47 -13.77 -5.67
C GLN A 118 -1.79 -13.04 -6.02
N GLY A 119 -1.71 -12.11 -6.98
CA GLY A 119 -2.82 -11.27 -7.39
C GLY A 119 -3.24 -10.20 -6.39
N THR A 120 -2.53 -10.02 -5.27
CA THR A 120 -2.82 -8.95 -4.31
C THR A 120 -2.44 -7.60 -4.90
N PRO A 121 -3.35 -6.60 -4.97
CA PRO A 121 -3.03 -5.31 -5.56
C PRO A 121 -1.94 -4.59 -4.78
N LEU A 122 -1.06 -3.92 -5.51
CA LEU A 122 0.08 -3.20 -5.00
C LEU A 122 -0.09 -1.68 -5.22
N LEU A 123 -0.15 -0.91 -4.16
CA LEU A 123 0.01 0.54 -4.23
C LEU A 123 1.44 0.90 -3.86
N VAL A 124 2.20 1.49 -4.78
CA VAL A 124 3.50 2.08 -4.48
C VAL A 124 3.30 3.55 -4.13
N ILE A 125 3.69 3.94 -2.92
CA ILE A 125 3.72 5.35 -2.52
C ILE A 125 5.15 5.86 -2.77
N ALA A 126 5.32 6.68 -3.80
CA ALA A 126 6.53 7.46 -4.03
C ALA A 126 6.54 8.64 -3.07
N ASN A 127 7.07 8.44 -1.87
CA ASN A 127 7.00 9.39 -0.76
C ASN A 127 8.14 10.41 -0.79
N LYS A 128 7.99 11.50 -0.03
CA LYS A 128 8.96 12.60 0.11
C LYS A 128 9.15 13.43 -1.17
N GLN A 129 8.07 13.58 -1.94
CA GLN A 129 8.07 14.38 -3.17
C GLN A 129 8.26 15.89 -2.93
N ASP A 130 8.13 16.34 -1.69
CA ASP A 130 8.44 17.70 -1.22
C ASP A 130 9.93 18.03 -1.20
N LEU A 131 10.80 17.01 -1.14
CA LEU A 131 12.23 17.20 -1.00
C LEU A 131 12.92 17.46 -2.36
N PRO A 132 13.99 18.27 -2.37
CA PRO A 132 14.78 18.44 -3.58
C PRO A 132 15.42 17.11 -3.98
N LYS A 133 15.56 16.90 -5.29
CA LYS A 133 16.08 15.66 -5.89
C LYS A 133 15.20 14.42 -5.72
N SER A 134 13.95 14.58 -5.27
CA SER A 134 12.96 13.51 -5.34
C SER A 134 12.81 13.03 -6.79
N LEU A 135 12.85 11.71 -6.99
CA LEU A 135 12.68 11.13 -8.29
C LEU A 135 11.22 11.28 -8.76
N PRO A 136 11.01 11.58 -10.06
CA PRO A 136 9.67 11.53 -10.63
C PRO A 136 9.14 10.10 -10.61
N VAL A 137 7.81 9.98 -10.53
CA VAL A 137 7.09 8.70 -10.45
C VAL A 137 7.50 7.71 -11.55
N ALA A 138 7.67 8.19 -12.78
CA ALA A 138 8.07 7.36 -13.92
C ALA A 138 9.46 6.72 -13.73
N GLU A 139 10.39 7.42 -13.08
CA GLU A 139 11.72 6.88 -12.81
C GLU A 139 11.68 5.86 -11.67
N ILE A 140 10.87 6.10 -10.63
CA ILE A 140 10.63 5.11 -9.56
C ILE A 140 9.99 3.84 -10.12
N GLU A 141 8.98 3.98 -10.98
CA GLU A 141 8.32 2.84 -11.64
C GLU A 141 9.31 2.00 -12.44
N LYS A 142 10.20 2.67 -13.20
CA LYS A 142 11.26 2.04 -13.98
C LYS A 142 12.29 1.35 -13.09
N GLN A 143 12.83 2.03 -12.09
CA GLN A 143 13.89 1.48 -11.22
C GLN A 143 13.40 0.32 -10.37
N LEU A 144 12.13 0.33 -9.95
CA LEU A 144 11.51 -0.80 -9.25
C LEU A 144 11.07 -1.94 -10.19
N ALA A 145 11.26 -1.78 -11.50
CA ALA A 145 10.84 -2.75 -12.52
C ALA A 145 9.39 -3.21 -12.35
N LEU A 146 8.48 -2.28 -12.03
CA LEU A 146 7.06 -2.61 -11.78
C LEU A 146 6.34 -3.22 -12.99
N PRO A 147 6.64 -2.83 -14.25
CA PRO A 147 6.02 -3.46 -15.42
C PRO A 147 6.22 -4.99 -15.48
N GLU A 148 7.29 -5.52 -14.90
CA GLU A 148 7.56 -6.97 -14.84
C GLU A 148 6.60 -7.73 -13.92
N LEU A 149 5.88 -7.02 -13.04
CA LEU A 149 4.91 -7.62 -12.13
C LEU A 149 3.58 -7.96 -12.82
N VAL A 150 3.31 -7.38 -13.98
CA VAL A 150 2.07 -7.56 -14.75
C VAL A 150 2.21 -8.78 -15.67
N PRO A 151 1.17 -9.63 -15.81
CA PRO A 151 -0.21 -9.47 -15.31
C PRO A 151 -0.46 -10.05 -13.91
N ALA A 152 0.55 -10.63 -13.26
CA ALA A 152 0.38 -11.35 -12.00
C ALA A 152 -0.09 -10.44 -10.85
N THR A 153 0.41 -9.20 -10.81
CA THR A 153 0.12 -8.21 -9.76
C THR A 153 -0.26 -6.88 -10.42
N THR A 154 -1.51 -6.46 -10.26
CA THR A 154 -1.91 -5.09 -10.62
C THR A 154 -1.28 -4.10 -9.64
N TYR A 155 -0.69 -3.03 -10.17
CA TYR A 155 -0.10 -1.98 -9.35
C TYR A 155 -0.54 -0.57 -9.76
N HIS A 156 -0.33 0.39 -8.87
CA HIS A 156 -0.41 1.84 -9.13
C HIS A 156 0.73 2.54 -8.38
N VAL A 157 1.35 3.55 -8.99
CA VAL A 157 2.36 4.39 -8.34
C VAL A 157 1.76 5.77 -8.09
N GLN A 158 1.80 6.19 -6.82
CA GLN A 158 1.23 7.45 -6.38
C GLN A 158 2.32 8.35 -5.82
N PRO A 159 2.58 9.55 -6.39
CA PRO A 159 3.40 10.55 -5.76
C PRO A 159 2.72 11.03 -4.48
N ALA A 160 3.49 11.19 -3.40
CA ALA A 160 2.97 11.64 -2.13
C ALA A 160 3.98 12.41 -1.29
N CYS A 161 3.44 13.23 -0.37
CA CYS A 161 4.18 13.84 0.72
C CYS A 161 3.49 13.52 2.05
N ALA A 162 4.00 12.54 2.79
CA ALA A 162 3.38 12.09 4.04
C ALA A 162 3.30 13.17 5.13
N ILE A 163 4.21 14.16 5.11
CA ILE A 163 4.27 15.24 6.11
C ILE A 163 3.22 16.34 5.89
N ILE A 164 2.49 16.32 4.78
CA ILE A 164 1.34 17.21 4.53
C ILE A 164 0.09 16.45 4.07
N GLY A 165 0.23 15.18 3.67
CA GLY A 165 -0.88 14.31 3.26
C GLY A 165 -1.23 14.32 1.78
N GLU A 166 -0.52 15.10 0.97
CA GLU A 166 -0.70 15.13 -0.48
C GLU A 166 -0.51 13.75 -1.11
N GLY A 167 -1.41 13.40 -2.03
CA GLY A 167 -1.39 12.15 -2.79
C GLY A 167 -1.91 10.92 -2.04
N LEU A 168 -2.07 10.98 -0.72
CA LEU A 168 -2.46 9.81 0.07
C LEU A 168 -3.92 9.40 -0.18
N THR A 169 -4.83 10.36 -0.34
CA THR A 169 -6.24 10.05 -0.61
C THR A 169 -6.39 9.39 -1.98
N GLU A 170 -5.74 9.94 -2.99
CA GLU A 170 -5.72 9.46 -4.36
C GLU A 170 -5.11 8.04 -4.44
N GLY A 171 -4.02 7.80 -3.72
CA GLY A 171 -3.42 6.48 -3.62
C GLY A 171 -4.36 5.45 -3.00
N MET A 172 -5.02 5.81 -1.91
CA MET A 172 -6.00 4.94 -1.25
C MET A 172 -7.21 4.64 -2.14
N ASP A 173 -7.69 5.63 -2.90
CA ASP A 173 -8.77 5.44 -3.88
C ASP A 173 -8.36 4.44 -4.96
N LYS A 174 -7.14 4.56 -5.50
CA LYS A 174 -6.61 3.60 -6.49
C LYS A 174 -6.45 2.21 -5.94
N LEU A 175 -5.94 2.07 -4.71
CA LEU A 175 -5.85 0.76 -4.05
C LEU A 175 -7.24 0.15 -3.87
N TYR A 176 -8.21 0.93 -3.41
CA TYR A 176 -9.57 0.48 -3.22
C TYR A 176 -10.21 0.01 -4.53
N GLU A 177 -10.06 0.77 -5.63
CA GLU A 177 -10.52 0.38 -6.96
C GLU A 177 -9.93 -0.97 -7.41
N MET A 178 -8.62 -1.17 -7.23
CA MET A 178 -7.96 -2.43 -7.59
C MET A 178 -8.46 -3.61 -6.73
N ILE A 179 -8.66 -3.41 -5.43
CA ILE A 179 -9.22 -4.41 -4.52
C ILE A 179 -10.62 -4.82 -4.96
N LEU A 180 -11.49 -3.86 -5.30
CA LEU A 180 -12.84 -4.14 -5.79
C LEU A 180 -12.81 -4.94 -7.10
N LYS A 181 -11.93 -4.56 -8.03
CA LYS A 181 -11.75 -5.29 -9.30
C LYS A 181 -11.33 -6.74 -9.05
N ARG A 182 -10.34 -6.98 -8.19
CA ARG A 182 -9.90 -8.34 -7.79
C ARG A 182 -11.03 -9.15 -7.17
N ARG A 183 -11.74 -8.59 -6.18
CA ARG A 183 -12.86 -9.28 -5.50
C ARG A 183 -13.98 -9.65 -6.46
N LYS A 184 -14.29 -8.79 -7.44
CA LYS A 184 -15.27 -9.09 -8.51
C LYS A 184 -14.80 -10.26 -9.39
N SER A 185 -13.53 -10.25 -9.82
CA SER A 185 -12.94 -11.33 -10.63
C SER A 185 -12.96 -12.69 -9.91
N LEU A 186 -12.57 -12.72 -8.62
CA LEU A 186 -12.59 -13.95 -7.82
C LEU A 186 -14.01 -14.51 -7.64
N LYS A 187 -15.02 -13.66 -7.46
CA LYS A 187 -16.43 -14.09 -7.38
C LYS A 187 -16.94 -14.68 -8.69
N GLN A 188 -16.52 -14.12 -9.84
CA GLN A 188 -16.89 -14.66 -11.15
C GLN A 188 -16.24 -16.02 -11.41
N LYS A 189 -14.98 -16.21 -11.01
CA LYS A 189 -14.29 -17.50 -11.11
C LYS A 189 -14.95 -18.59 -10.25
N LYS A 190 -15.46 -18.26 -9.06
CA LYS A 190 -16.17 -19.21 -8.17
C LYS A 190 -17.55 -19.63 -8.66
N LYS A 191 -18.15 -18.87 -9.59
CA LYS A 191 -19.47 -19.16 -10.17
C LYS A 191 -19.40 -19.96 -11.47
N ARG A 192 -18.20 -20.15 -12.00
CA ARG A 192 -17.91 -21.00 -13.15
C ARG A 192 -17.41 -22.35 -12.64
#